data_AF-A0A246G7K6-F1
#
_entry.id   AF-A0A246G7K6-F1
#
_cell.length_a   1.000
_cell.length_b   1.000
_cell.length_c   1.000
_cell.angle_alpha   90.00
_cell.angle_beta   90.00
_cell.angle_gamma   90.00
#
_symmetry.space_group_name_H-M   'P 1'
#
loop_
_entity.id
_entity.type
_entity.pdbx_description
1 polymer ?
#
loop_
_entity_poly.entity_id
_entity_poly.type
_entity_poly.pdbx_seq_one_letter_code
_entity_poly.pdbx_strand_id
1 'polypeptide(L)'
;MGGKFNKSSSNTIIDFKAAARLQGDSYFGGYLILNTDDKGRFYTQKVLKFSGVVISGEIEGEVGWWKSNFKLEEKVLESSEYYFDKTYF
;
A
#
# COMPACT_ATOMS: atom_id res chain seq x y z
N MET A 1 -43.14 47.34 4.16
CA MET A 1 -42.28 46.88 3.03
C MET A 1 -40.85 47.18 3.41
N GLY A 2 -39.84 46.32 3.35
CA GLY A 2 -39.67 44.89 3.17
C GLY A 2 -38.38 44.55 3.93
N GLY A 3 -38.30 43.43 4.63
CA GLY A 3 -37.79 42.18 4.04
C GLY A 3 -36.58 41.76 4.86
N LYS A 4 -36.80 40.95 5.91
CA LYS A 4 -35.73 40.32 6.68
C LYS A 4 -34.97 39.40 5.73
N PHE A 5 -33.72 39.76 5.43
CA PHE A 5 -32.78 38.87 4.75
C PHE A 5 -32.63 37.60 5.59
N ASN A 6 -33.30 36.54 5.15
CA ASN A 6 -33.17 35.22 5.74
C ASN A 6 -31.82 34.68 5.27
N LYS A 7 -30.78 34.96 6.06
CA LYS A 7 -29.42 34.46 5.83
C LYS A 7 -29.51 32.94 5.99
N SER A 8 -29.66 32.23 4.87
CA SER A 8 -29.59 30.77 4.81
C SER A 8 -28.20 30.39 5.32
N SER A 9 -28.11 30.07 6.61
CA SER A 9 -26.95 29.35 7.13
C SER A 9 -27.08 27.95 6.55
N SER A 10 -26.29 27.68 5.51
CA SER A 10 -25.97 26.32 5.11
C SER A 10 -25.39 25.62 6.34
N ASN A 11 -26.25 24.98 7.13
CA ASN A 11 -25.81 23.99 8.11
C ASN A 11 -25.26 22.85 7.28
N THR A 12 -23.94 22.82 7.12
CA THR A 12 -23.25 21.66 6.55
C THR A 12 -23.52 20.50 7.50
N ILE A 13 -24.39 19.58 7.10
CA ILE A 13 -24.82 18.43 7.94
C ILE A 13 -23.81 17.27 7.84
N ILE A 14 -22.87 17.33 6.89
CA ILE A 14 -22.00 16.22 6.53
C ILE A 14 -20.59 16.76 6.28
N ASP A 15 -19.66 16.47 7.18
CA ASP A 15 -18.23 16.62 6.95
C ASP A 15 -17.66 15.27 6.56
N PHE A 16 -17.23 15.15 5.30
CA PHE A 16 -16.60 13.95 4.77
C PHE A 16 -15.11 14.20 4.59
N LYS A 17 -14.26 13.37 5.23
CA LYS A 17 -12.81 13.43 5.07
C LYS A 17 -12.34 12.13 4.41
N ALA A 18 -12.11 12.20 3.11
CA ALA A 18 -11.40 11.14 2.40
C ALA A 18 -9.89 11.43 2.41
N ALA A 19 -9.09 10.45 2.82
CA ALA A 19 -7.64 10.48 2.73
C ALA A 19 -7.16 9.25 1.96
N ALA A 20 -6.68 9.44 0.74
CA ALA A 20 -5.93 8.39 0.05
C ALA A 20 -4.46 8.48 0.47
N ARG A 21 -3.87 7.37 0.94
CA ARG A 21 -2.45 7.28 1.27
C ARG A 21 -1.80 6.22 0.38
N LEU A 22 -0.92 6.67 -0.51
CA LEU A 22 0.02 5.78 -1.18
C LEU A 22 1.15 5.44 -0.18
N GLN A 23 1.03 4.33 0.54
CA GLN A 23 2.08 3.77 1.38
C GLN A 23 2.54 2.45 0.78
N GLY A 24 3.64 2.50 0.02
CA GLY A 24 4.29 1.32 -0.52
C GLY A 24 5.74 1.27 -0.07
N ASP A 25 6.10 0.26 0.72
CA ASP A 25 7.49 -0.13 0.89
C ASP A 25 7.94 -0.85 -0.39
N SER A 26 8.29 -0.08 -1.43
CA SER A 26 8.87 -0.65 -2.64
C SER A 26 10.36 -0.89 -2.39
N TYR A 27 10.73 -2.13 -2.13
CA TYR A 27 12.10 -2.61 -2.05
C TYR A 27 12.46 -3.23 -3.39
N PHE A 28 13.42 -2.63 -4.08
CA PHE A 28 14.09 -3.24 -5.22
C PHE A 28 15.52 -3.57 -4.80
N GLY A 29 15.84 -4.85 -4.77
CA GLY A 29 17.16 -5.30 -4.34
C GLY A 29 17.40 -6.76 -4.66
N GLY A 30 18.37 -7.34 -3.99
CA GLY A 30 18.75 -8.72 -4.22
C GLY A 30 19.78 -9.20 -3.22
N TYR A 31 20.00 -10.50 -3.20
CA TYR A 31 20.97 -11.14 -2.32
C TYR A 31 21.71 -12.26 -3.07
N LEU A 32 22.88 -12.62 -2.56
CA LEU A 32 23.69 -13.73 -3.06
C LEU A 32 23.53 -14.92 -2.13
N ILE A 33 23.09 -16.06 -2.67
CA ILE A 33 23.10 -17.34 -1.98
C ILE A 33 24.46 -17.99 -2.21
N LEU A 34 25.08 -18.46 -1.12
CA LEU A 34 26.25 -19.33 -1.10
C LEU A 34 25.83 -20.62 -0.40
N ASN A 35 25.74 -21.73 -1.12
CA ASN A 35 25.25 -22.99 -0.56
C ASN A 35 25.87 -24.21 -1.27
N THR A 36 25.56 -25.40 -0.78
CA THR A 36 26.03 -26.68 -1.29
C THR A 36 24.82 -27.49 -1.77
N ASP A 37 24.96 -28.21 -2.90
CA ASP A 37 23.91 -29.10 -3.40
C ASP A 37 23.95 -30.50 -2.74
N ASP A 38 22.97 -31.36 -3.05
CA ASP A 38 22.87 -32.72 -2.50
C ASP A 38 24.06 -33.62 -2.84
N LYS A 39 24.95 -33.19 -3.75
CA LYS A 39 26.18 -33.89 -4.16
C LYS A 39 27.43 -33.28 -3.52
N GLY A 40 27.29 -32.33 -2.60
CA GLY A 40 28.42 -31.67 -1.95
C GLY A 40 29.08 -30.57 -2.80
N ARG A 41 28.49 -30.16 -3.94
CA ARG A 41 29.08 -29.14 -4.81
C ARG A 41 28.65 -27.75 -4.37
N PHE A 42 29.61 -26.86 -4.22
CA PHE A 42 29.33 -25.47 -3.87
C PHE A 42 28.76 -24.74 -5.07
N TYR A 43 27.79 -23.85 -4.80
CA TYR A 43 27.25 -22.96 -5.79
C TYR A 43 26.97 -21.59 -5.22
N THR A 44 27.04 -20.59 -6.10
CA THR A 44 26.46 -19.27 -5.87
C THR A 44 25.20 -19.10 -6.70
N GLN A 45 24.22 -18.37 -6.17
CA GLN A 45 23.02 -18.00 -6.90
C GLN A 45 22.61 -16.58 -6.57
N LYS A 46 22.45 -15.74 -7.59
CA LYS A 46 21.94 -14.38 -7.42
C LYS A 46 20.43 -14.42 -7.38
N VAL A 47 19.83 -13.65 -6.48
CA VAL A 47 18.38 -13.49 -6.37
C VAL A 47 18.03 -12.02 -6.45
N LEU A 48 17.11 -11.66 -7.35
CA LEU A 48 16.48 -10.35 -7.36
C LEU A 48 15.16 -10.42 -6.62
N LYS A 49 14.88 -9.42 -5.80
CA LYS A 49 13.67 -9.30 -5.00
C LYS A 49 13.04 -7.93 -5.23
N PHE A 50 11.78 -7.97 -5.59
CA PHE A 50 10.90 -6.81 -5.65
C PHE A 50 9.81 -7.00 -4.59
N SER A 51 9.72 -6.11 -3.60
CA SER A 51 8.51 -6.03 -2.76
C SER A 51 7.50 -5.14 -3.47
N GLY A 52 6.31 -5.70 -3.65
CA GLY A 52 5.24 -5.06 -4.40
C GLY A 52 4.76 -3.74 -3.78
N VAL A 53 3.85 -3.06 -4.49
CA VAL A 53 3.28 -1.79 -4.07
C VAL A 53 1.89 -2.03 -3.50
N VAL A 54 1.63 -1.51 -2.30
CA VAL A 54 0.30 -1.48 -1.67
C VAL A 54 -0.24 -0.05 -1.74
N ILE A 55 -1.49 0.11 -2.15
CA ILE A 55 -2.23 1.37 -2.05
C ILE A 55 -3.26 1.22 -0.93
N SER A 56 -3.25 2.14 0.03
CA SER A 56 -4.25 2.16 1.11
C SER A 56 -5.10 3.43 1.04
N GLY A 57 -6.40 3.24 0.85
CA GLY A 57 -7.41 4.30 0.96
C GLY A 57 -8.05 4.26 2.33
N GLU A 58 -8.15 5.41 3.01
CA GLU A 58 -8.88 5.51 4.27
C GLU A 58 -9.95 6.60 4.12
N ILE A 59 -11.21 6.20 4.31
CA ILE A 59 -12.36 7.10 4.23
C ILE A 59 -12.95 7.19 5.63
N GLU A 60 -12.88 8.39 6.20
CA GLU A 60 -13.52 8.70 7.48
C GLU A 60 -14.74 9.61 7.23
N GLY A 61 -15.92 9.11 7.59
CA GLY A 61 -17.17 9.87 7.56
C GLY A 61 -17.68 10.13 8.97
N GLU A 62 -18.01 11.39 9.27
CA GLU A 62 -18.57 11.80 10.55
C GLU A 62 -19.92 12.51 10.33
N VAL A 63 -21.00 11.98 10.91
CA VAL A 63 -22.34 12.57 10.84
C VAL A 63 -22.96 12.58 12.24
N GLY A 64 -22.91 13.72 12.92
CA GLY A 64 -23.48 13.91 14.26
C GLY A 64 -22.86 12.96 15.30
N TRP A 65 -23.65 12.02 15.83
CA TRP A 65 -23.22 11.00 16.80
C TRP A 65 -22.68 9.71 16.18
N TRP A 66 -22.66 9.60 14.84
CA TRP A 66 -22.27 8.40 14.13
C TRP A 66 -20.95 8.63 13.41
N LYS A 67 -19.95 7.79 13.72
CA LYS A 67 -18.64 7.79 13.09
C LYS A 67 -18.43 6.46 12.37
N SER A 68 -18.03 6.52 11.11
CA SER A 68 -17.71 5.34 10.32
C SER A 68 -16.33 5.51 9.70
N ASN A 69 -15.52 4.46 9.78
CA ASN A 69 -14.22 4.37 9.11
C ASN A 69 -14.28 3.18 8.16
N PHE A 70 -14.03 3.45 6.88
CA PHE A 70 -13.84 2.45 5.86
C PHE A 70 -12.39 2.49 5.40
N LYS A 71 -11.68 1.39 5.63
CA LYS A 71 -10.32 1.19 5.15
C LYS A 71 -10.34 0.22 3.97
N LEU A 72 -9.76 0.62 2.86
CA LEU A 72 -9.67 -0.16 1.63
C LEU A 72 -8.20 -0.31 1.28
N GLU A 73 -7.68 -1.53 1.38
CA GLU A 73 -6.30 -1.85 1.03
C GLU A 73 -6.31 -2.65 -0.28
N GLU A 74 -5.63 -2.12 -1.28
CA GLU A 74 -5.50 -2.77 -2.58
C GLU A 74 -4.03 -2.96 -2.92
N LYS A 75 -3.64 -4.21 -3.16
CA LYS A 75 -2.28 -4.57 -3.56
C LYS A 75 -2.18 -4.41 -5.08
N VAL A 76 -1.47 -3.39 -5.53
CA VAL A 76 -1.39 -3.03 -6.95
C VAL A 76 -0.32 -3.82 -7.69
N LEU A 77 0.76 -4.18 -7.01
CA LEU A 77 1.79 -5.07 -7.54
C LEU A 77 2.13 -6.12 -6.51
N GLU A 78 2.27 -7.37 -6.95
CA GLU A 78 2.73 -8.46 -6.09
C GLU A 78 4.25 -8.45 -5.92
N SER A 79 4.71 -8.88 -4.75
CA SER A 79 6.13 -9.14 -4.55
C SER A 79 6.58 -10.30 -5.43
N SER A 80 7.74 -10.16 -6.07
CA SER A 80 8.32 -11.19 -6.93
C SER A 80 9.78 -11.42 -6.59
N GLU A 81 10.20 -12.68 -6.60
CA GLU A 81 11.60 -13.08 -6.54
C GLU A 81 12.00 -13.77 -7.85
N TYR A 82 13.17 -13.41 -8.38
CA TYR A 82 13.75 -14.01 -9.57
C TYR A 82 15.11 -14.61 -9.24
N TYR A 83 15.26 -15.91 -9.50
CA TYR A 83 16.48 -16.66 -9.25
C TYR A 83 17.26 -16.81 -10.54
N PHE A 84 18.51 -16.35 -10.56
CA PHE A 84 19.41 -16.61 -11.67
C PHE A 84 19.94 -18.05 -11.64
N ASP A 85 20.60 -18.46 -12.71
CA ASP A 85 21.28 -19.75 -12.78
C ASP A 85 22.35 -19.89 -11.70
N LYS A 86 22.55 -21.13 -11.26
CA LYS A 86 23.57 -21.48 -10.28
C LYS A 86 24.94 -21.50 -10.94
N THR A 87 25.90 -20.82 -10.35
CA THR A 87 27.31 -20.91 -10.73
C THR A 87 28.03 -21.82 -9.76
N TYR A 88 28.53 -22.95 -10.28
CA TYR A 88 29.25 -23.98 -9.51
C TYR A 88 30.76 -23.72 -9.51
N PHE A 89 31.44 -24.13 -8.44
CA PHE A 89 32.90 -24.12 -8.29
C PHE A 89 33.40 -25.26 -7.39
#